data_AF-A0A2I2KN01-F1
#
_entry.id   AF-A0A2I2KN01-F1
#
_cell.length_a   1.000
_cell.length_b   1.000
_cell.length_c   1.000
_cell.angle_alpha   90.00
_cell.angle_beta   90.00
_cell.angle_gamma   90.00
#
_symmetry.space_group_name_H-M   'P 1'
#
loop_
_entity.id
_entity.type
_entity.pdbx_description
1 polymer ?
#
loop_
_entity_poly.entity_id
_entity_poly.type
_entity_poly.pdbx_seq_one_letter_code
_entity_poly.pdbx_strand_id
1 'polypeptide(L)'
;MSWRKVSLAPTCQFGRYGAEVVVRYIYAGEARDIRLPGIIWVGLLSSVRAGRIVRLNETWTPWLASGGRARQRAGYVELGYGYLFNREERIPGSVWEQITAAMRSGGLEPLPSVDAAELEA
;
A
#
# COMPACT_ATOMS: atom_id res chain seq x y z
N MET A 1 -7.89 2.00 -19.33
CA MET A 1 -6.83 1.51 -18.43
C MET A 1 -6.01 2.69 -17.94
N SER A 2 -6.58 3.38 -16.96
CA SER A 2 -5.99 4.51 -16.27
C SER A 2 -4.89 4.09 -15.28
N TRP A 3 -4.89 2.83 -14.82
CA TRP A 3 -3.92 2.28 -13.87
C TRP A 3 -2.45 2.56 -14.17
N ARG A 4 -1.69 2.91 -13.13
CA ARG A 4 -0.23 3.04 -13.22
C ARG A 4 0.47 1.73 -12.88
N LYS A 5 1.36 1.28 -13.76
CA LYS A 5 2.35 0.23 -13.49
C LYS A 5 3.72 0.85 -13.28
N VAL A 6 4.48 0.34 -12.31
CA VAL A 6 5.86 0.78 -12.03
C VAL A 6 6.77 -0.42 -12.21
N SER A 7 7.92 -0.26 -12.88
CA SER A 7 8.86 -1.35 -13.15
C SER A 7 9.38 -2.04 -11.89
N LEU A 8 9.47 -1.31 -10.77
CA LEU A 8 9.88 -1.82 -9.46
C LEU A 8 8.77 -2.59 -8.71
N ALA A 9 7.54 -2.56 -9.22
CA ALA A 9 6.40 -3.28 -8.69
C ALA A 9 5.63 -3.98 -9.82
N PRO A 10 6.27 -4.93 -10.53
CA PRO A 10 5.72 -5.55 -11.73
C PRO A 10 4.39 -6.28 -11.51
N THR A 11 4.13 -6.78 -10.29
CA THR A 11 2.87 -7.45 -9.96
C THR A 11 1.79 -6.49 -9.48
N CYS A 12 2.07 -5.19 -9.41
CA CYS A 12 1.19 -4.19 -8.82
C CYS A 12 0.71 -3.15 -9.85
N GLN A 13 -0.50 -2.68 -9.64
CA GLN A 13 -1.11 -1.55 -10.34
C GLN A 13 -1.63 -0.56 -9.29
N PHE A 14 -1.39 0.73 -9.54
CA PHE A 14 -1.72 1.81 -8.61
C PHE A 14 -2.70 2.78 -9.26
N GLY A 15 -3.70 3.19 -8.50
CA GLY A 15 -4.73 4.12 -8.96
C GLY A 15 -5.38 4.85 -7.80
N ARG A 16 -6.19 5.85 -8.11
CA ARG A 16 -7.01 6.57 -7.14
C ARG A 16 -8.48 6.36 -7.46
N TYR A 17 -9.26 5.92 -6.49
CA TYR A 17 -10.71 5.83 -6.58
C TYR A 17 -11.34 6.69 -5.50
N GLY A 18 -12.02 7.77 -5.90
CA GLY A 18 -12.51 8.77 -4.96
C GLY A 18 -11.39 9.32 -4.06
N ALA A 19 -11.53 9.14 -2.75
CA ALA A 19 -10.56 9.56 -1.73
C ALA A 19 -9.52 8.48 -1.37
N GLU A 20 -9.58 7.31 -2.00
CA GLU A 20 -8.72 6.17 -1.69
C GLU A 20 -7.66 5.97 -2.76
N VAL A 21 -6.48 5.52 -2.32
CA VAL A 21 -5.48 4.91 -3.18
C VAL A 21 -5.74 3.41 -3.20
N VAL A 22 -5.86 2.87 -4.41
CA VAL A 22 -6.05 1.45 -4.64
C VAL A 22 -4.76 0.86 -5.19
N VAL A 23 -4.31 -0.23 -4.57
CA VAL A 23 -3.21 -1.04 -5.07
C VAL A 23 -3.78 -2.41 -5.43
N ARG A 24 -3.90 -2.67 -6.73
CA ARG A 24 -4.24 -3.98 -7.26
C ARG A 24 -2.97 -4.81 -7.42
N TYR A 25 -2.98 -6.06 -7.01
CA TYR A 25 -1.85 -6.96 -7.17
C TYR A 25 -2.30 -8.40 -7.43
N ILE A 26 -1.44 -9.19 -8.07
CA ILE A 26 -1.65 -10.63 -8.24
C ILE A 26 -0.82 -11.38 -7.21
N TYR A 27 -1.45 -12.28 -6.46
CA TYR A 27 -0.78 -13.18 -5.52
C TYR A 27 -1.44 -14.55 -5.52
N ALA A 28 -0.63 -15.61 -5.59
CA ALA A 28 -1.11 -16.99 -5.67
C ALA A 28 -2.16 -17.24 -6.79
N GLY A 29 -2.04 -16.53 -7.91
CA GLY A 29 -2.96 -16.64 -9.05
C GLY A 29 -4.24 -15.79 -8.94
N GLU A 30 -4.44 -15.09 -7.82
CA GLU A 30 -5.62 -14.26 -7.58
C GLU A 30 -5.28 -12.77 -7.64
N ALA A 31 -6.13 -11.99 -8.31
CA ALA A 31 -6.09 -10.53 -8.21
C ALA A 31 -6.72 -10.08 -6.88
N ARG A 32 -6.04 -9.17 -6.18
CA ARG A 32 -6.46 -8.61 -4.89
C ARG A 32 -6.23 -7.11 -4.88
N ASP A 33 -7.07 -6.40 -4.15
CA ASP A 33 -6.96 -4.95 -3.99
C ASP A 33 -6.72 -4.61 -2.52
N ILE A 34 -5.82 -3.65 -2.28
CA ILE A 34 -5.72 -2.92 -1.01
C ILE A 34 -6.25 -1.52 -1.25
N ARG A 35 -7.09 -1.03 -0.32
CA ARG A 35 -7.64 0.32 -0.39
C ARG A 35 -7.23 1.10 0.85
N LEU A 36 -6.50 2.19 0.63
CA LEU A 36 -6.05 3.06 1.70
C LEU A 36 -6.62 4.45 1.50
N PRO A 37 -7.24 5.07 2.52
CA PRO A 37 -7.59 6.48 2.46
C PRO A 37 -6.37 7.33 2.10
N GLY A 38 -6.53 8.35 1.26
CA GLY A 38 -5.42 9.13 0.73
C GLY A 38 -4.50 9.71 1.81
N ILE A 39 -5.05 10.13 2.95
CA ILE A 39 -4.26 10.62 4.09
C ILE A 39 -3.39 9.52 4.73
N ILE A 40 -3.89 8.29 4.80
CA ILE A 40 -3.16 7.13 5.30
C ILE A 40 -2.05 6.76 4.32
N TRP A 41 -2.36 6.76 3.02
CA TRP A 41 -1.40 6.52 1.95
C TRP A 41 -0.24 7.52 1.98
N VAL A 42 -0.54 8.83 2.06
CA VAL A 42 0.48 9.89 2.09
C VAL A 42 1.42 9.73 3.30
N GLY A 43 0.86 9.45 4.48
CA GLY A 43 1.66 9.21 5.67
C GLY A 43 2.54 7.96 5.56
N LEU A 44 2.00 6.88 4.99
CA LEU A 44 2.75 5.65 4.75
C LEU A 44 3.88 5.89 3.74
N LEU A 45 3.59 6.54 2.61
CA LEU A 45 4.55 6.91 1.58
C LEU A 45 5.70 7.75 2.15
N SER A 46 5.38 8.78 2.93
CA SER A 46 6.37 9.63 3.58
C SER A 46 7.27 8.84 4.53
N SER A 47 6.70 7.92 5.32
CA SER A 47 7.46 7.12 6.27
C SER A 47 8.32 6.04 5.61
N VAL A 48 7.87 5.46 4.49
CA VAL A 48 8.68 4.57 3.67
C VAL A 48 9.87 5.31 3.04
N ARG A 49 9.63 6.51 2.49
CA ARG A 49 10.69 7.35 1.92
C ARG A 49 11.69 7.83 2.97
N ALA A 50 11.22 8.14 4.17
CA ALA A 50 12.06 8.51 5.31
C ALA A 50 12.81 7.32 5.95
N GLY A 51 12.65 6.10 5.43
CA GLY A 51 13.33 4.92 5.95
C GLY A 51 12.80 4.40 7.30
N ARG A 52 11.64 4.87 7.76
CA ARG A 52 11.05 4.46 9.05
C ARG A 52 10.42 3.06 8.99
N ILE A 53 10.00 2.64 7.79
CA ILE A 53 9.38 1.33 7.53
C ILE A 53 10.27 0.53 6.58
N VAL A 54 11.42 0.07 7.06
CA VAL A 54 12.42 -0.66 6.25
C VAL A 54 12.71 -2.05 6.80
N ARG A 55 12.56 -2.25 8.11
CA ARG A 55 12.79 -3.54 8.78
C ARG A 55 11.65 -3.82 9.75
N LEU A 56 10.55 -4.28 9.19
CA LEU A 56 9.42 -4.73 9.99
C LEU A 56 9.75 -6.07 10.65
N ASN A 57 9.30 -6.22 11.88
CA ASN A 57 9.31 -7.47 12.62
C ASN A 57 7.92 -7.68 13.23
N GLU A 58 7.75 -8.63 14.14
CA GLU A 58 6.44 -8.94 14.72
C GLU A 58 5.88 -7.82 15.63
N THR A 59 6.71 -6.84 15.99
CA THR A 59 6.33 -5.67 16.78
C THR A 59 5.75 -4.57 15.89
N TRP A 60 4.64 -3.98 16.34
CA TRP A 60 4.03 -2.85 15.68
C TRP A 60 4.95 -1.63 15.65
N THR A 61 5.28 -1.18 14.45
CA THR A 61 6.06 0.03 14.16
C THR A 61 5.12 1.14 13.70
N PRO A 62 4.98 2.25 14.44
CA PRO A 62 4.13 3.36 14.03
C PRO A 62 4.73 4.10 12.84
N TRP A 63 3.89 4.58 11.91
CA TRP A 63 4.33 5.39 10.77
C TRP A 63 3.60 6.74 10.62
N LEU A 64 2.61 7.02 11.46
CA LEU A 64 1.90 8.31 11.53
C LEU A 64 1.61 8.63 12.99
N ALA A 65 1.75 9.90 13.38
CA ALA A 65 1.30 10.37 14.70
C ALA A 65 -0.22 10.20 14.88
N SER A 66 -0.96 10.21 13.77
CA SER A 66 -2.43 10.08 13.68
C SER A 66 -2.94 8.66 13.43
N GLY A 67 -2.14 7.61 13.74
CA GLY A 67 -2.68 6.27 13.95
C GLY A 67 -2.49 5.27 12.81
N GLY A 68 -1.29 5.17 12.23
CA GLY A 68 -0.89 4.06 11.35
C GLY A 68 0.24 3.23 11.96
N ARG A 69 0.19 1.90 11.85
CA ARG A 69 1.21 0.97 12.35
C ARG A 69 1.42 -0.23 11.44
N ALA A 70 2.66 -0.65 11.26
CA ALA A 70 3.05 -1.79 10.44
C ALA A 70 3.71 -2.87 11.29
N ARG A 71 3.49 -4.14 10.97
CA ARG A 71 4.35 -5.23 11.44
C ARG A 71 4.49 -6.28 10.35
N GLN A 72 5.51 -7.11 10.46
CA GLN A 72 5.68 -8.29 9.64
C GLN A 72 5.42 -9.54 10.49
N ARG A 73 4.50 -10.39 10.05
CA ARG A 73 4.11 -11.61 10.75
C ARG A 73 3.78 -12.72 9.75
N ALA A 74 4.34 -13.90 9.96
CA ALA A 74 4.06 -15.11 9.17
C ALA A 74 4.14 -14.92 7.63
N GLY A 75 5.10 -14.14 7.14
CA GLY A 75 5.29 -13.87 5.70
C GLY A 75 4.42 -12.75 5.12
N TYR A 76 3.65 -12.05 5.96
CA TYR A 76 2.81 -10.92 5.56
C TYR A 76 3.22 -9.65 6.30
N VAL A 77 2.94 -8.52 5.68
CA VAL A 77 2.91 -7.21 6.33
C VAL A 77 1.46 -6.87 6.65
N GLU A 78 1.22 -6.59 7.93
CA GLU A 78 -0.04 -6.11 8.43
C GLU A 78 0.04 -4.60 8.61
N LEU A 79 -0.94 -3.88 8.06
CA LEU A 79 -1.07 -2.44 8.13
C LEU A 79 -2.31 -2.11 8.95
N GLY A 80 -2.14 -1.62 10.18
CA GLY A 80 -3.24 -1.14 11.02
C GLY A 80 -3.41 0.37 10.91
N TYR A 81 -4.64 0.84 10.71
CA TYR A 81 -4.97 2.26 10.64
C TYR A 81 -6.41 2.56 11.08
N GLY A 82 -6.75 3.86 11.14
CA GLY A 82 -8.03 4.32 11.66
C GLY A 82 -8.02 4.50 13.18
N TYR A 83 -9.16 4.91 13.74
CA TYR A 83 -9.27 5.13 15.18
C TYR A 83 -8.98 3.81 15.92
N LEU A 84 -8.02 3.86 16.84
CA LEU A 84 -7.52 2.69 17.59
C LEU A 84 -7.06 1.52 16.69
N PHE A 85 -6.68 1.78 15.44
CA PHE A 85 -6.23 0.77 14.48
C PHE A 85 -7.28 -0.31 14.16
N ASN A 86 -8.56 0.06 14.13
CA ASN A 86 -9.66 -0.87 13.86
C ASN A 86 -9.79 -1.32 12.39
N ARG A 87 -9.01 -0.74 11.48
CA ARG A 87 -8.89 -1.20 10.09
C ARG A 87 -7.52 -1.83 9.91
N GLU A 88 -7.49 -3.01 9.31
CA GLU A 88 -6.26 -3.73 9.04
C GLU A 88 -6.24 -4.23 7.59
N GLU A 89 -5.09 -4.07 6.94
CA GLU A 89 -4.81 -4.63 5.61
C GLU A 89 -3.67 -5.61 5.73
N ARG A 90 -3.78 -6.75 5.04
CA ARG A 90 -2.75 -7.80 5.05
C ARG A 90 -2.18 -7.99 3.66
N ILE A 91 -0.88 -7.81 3.54
CA ILE A 91 -0.16 -7.77 2.28
C ILE A 91 0.91 -8.86 2.30
N PRO A 92 1.02 -9.73 1.28
CA PRO A 92 2.15 -10.65 1.18
C PRO A 92 3.48 -9.89 1.22
N GLY A 93 4.49 -10.41 1.94
CA GLY A 93 5.77 -9.71 2.11
C GLY A 93 6.46 -9.35 0.78
N SER A 94 6.39 -10.24 -0.21
CA SER A 94 6.94 -10.00 -1.56
C SER A 94 6.21 -8.90 -2.34
N VAL A 95 4.90 -8.74 -2.12
CA VAL A 95 4.10 -7.65 -2.68
C VAL A 95 4.42 -6.34 -1.96
N TRP A 96 4.58 -6.41 -0.63
CA TRP A 96 4.98 -5.26 0.18
C TRP A 96 6.34 -4.69 -0.24
N GLU A 97 7.33 -5.53 -0.50
CA GLU A 97 8.64 -5.13 -0.98
C GLU A 97 8.54 -4.34 -2.30
N GLN A 98 7.75 -4.82 -3.24
CA GLN A 98 7.47 -4.14 -4.51
C GLN A 98 6.79 -2.78 -4.29
N ILE A 99 5.74 -2.73 -3.47
CA ILE A 99 5.04 -1.48 -3.14
C ILE A 99 6.02 -0.47 -2.54
N THR A 100 6.83 -0.86 -1.56
CA THR A 100 7.79 0.05 -0.94
C THR A 100 8.92 0.48 -1.90
N ALA A 101 9.35 -0.38 -2.82
CA ALA A 101 10.29 -0.01 -3.87
C ALA A 101 9.71 1.05 -4.81
N ALA A 102 8.44 0.90 -5.23
CA ALA A 102 7.74 1.91 -6.03
C ALA A 102 7.50 3.22 -5.27
N MET A 103 7.20 3.15 -3.97
CA MET A 103 7.07 4.33 -3.10
C MET A 103 8.38 5.12 -3.01
N ARG A 104 9.53 4.42 -2.89
CA ARG A 104 10.85 5.04 -2.80
C ARG A 104 11.31 5.68 -4.11
N SER A 105 10.87 5.17 -5.27
CA SER A 105 11.31 5.68 -6.57
C SER A 105 10.68 7.01 -7.00
N GLY A 106 9.61 7.45 -6.32
CA GLY A 106 8.89 8.67 -6.70
C GLY A 106 7.87 8.49 -7.83
N GLY A 107 7.79 7.32 -8.47
CA GLY A 107 6.93 7.08 -9.64
C GLY A 107 5.42 7.06 -9.37
N LEU A 108 4.99 7.16 -8.12
CA LEU A 108 3.60 7.03 -7.70
C LEU A 108 2.85 8.36 -7.61
N GLU A 109 3.46 9.51 -7.91
CA GLU A 109 2.79 10.82 -7.76
C GLU A 109 2.84 11.62 -9.08
N PRO A 110 1.70 12.16 -9.56
CA PRO A 110 0.32 11.94 -9.11
C PRO A 110 -0.22 10.58 -9.58
N LEU A 111 -1.07 9.90 -8.79
CA LEU A 111 -1.75 8.68 -9.25
C LEU A 111 -2.91 9.00 -10.22
N PRO A 112 -3.12 8.17 -11.26
CA PRO A 112 -4.26 8.32 -12.15
C PRO A 112 -5.57 7.97 -11.45
N SER A 113 -6.67 8.61 -11.84
CA SER A 113 -8.02 8.24 -11.38
C SER A 113 -8.48 6.98 -12.10
N VAL A 114 -8.90 5.98 -11.36
CA VAL A 114 -9.56 4.77 -11.88
C VAL A 114 -11.06 4.91 -11.73
N ASP A 115 -11.83 4.42 -12.69
CA ASP A 115 -13.29 4.36 -12.59
C ASP A 115 -13.77 3.07 -11.92
N ALA A 116 -15.07 3.00 -11.61
CA ALA A 116 -15.65 1.82 -10.96
C ALA A 116 -15.62 0.57 -11.85
N ALA A 117 -15.76 0.73 -13.17
CA ALA A 117 -15.72 -0.38 -14.12
C ALA A 117 -14.33 -1.01 -14.18
N GLU A 118 -13.26 -0.21 -14.07
CA GLU A 118 -11.88 -0.66 -13.98
C GLU A 118 -11.55 -1.36 -12.65
N LEU A 119 -12.36 -1.15 -11.60
CA LEU A 119 -12.24 -1.89 -10.35
C LEU A 119 -12.91 -3.27 -10.40
N GLU A 120 -13.92 -3.46 -11.26
CA GLU A 120 -14.67 -4.72 -11.37
C GLU A 120 -14.12 -5.68 -12.44
N ALA A 121 -13.21 -5.20 -13.29
CA ALA A 121 -12.50 -5.96 -14.33
C ALA A 121 -11.24 -6.67 -13.81
#